data_AF-A0A954A525-F1
#
_entry.id   AF-A0A954A525-F1
#
_cell.length_a   1.000
_cell.length_b   1.000
_cell.length_c   1.000
_cell.angle_alpha   90.00
_cell.angle_beta   90.00
_cell.angle_gamma   90.00
#
_symmetry.space_group_name_H-M   'P 1'
#
loop_
_entity.id
_entity.type
_entity.pdbx_description
1 polymer ?
#
loop_
_entity_poly.entity_id
_entity_poly.type
_entity_poly.pdbx_seq_one_letter_code
_entity_poly.pdbx_strand_id
1 'polypeptide(L)'
;YLQRGDLSVELLGRGFAWLDTGTHESLLRAAEFVETIEERQGLKVCCPEEIAFRQGWIGADALRRQAEPLSKNQYGQYLLGLLEG
;
A
#
# COMPACT_ATOMS: atom_id res chain seq x y z
N TYR A 1 -29.09 7.04 2.73
CA TYR A 1 -28.87 5.60 2.57
C TYR A 1 -29.72 4.82 3.55
N LEU A 2 -29.47 4.89 4.88
CA LEU A 2 -30.26 4.12 5.87
C LEU A 2 -31.78 4.32 5.77
N GLN A 3 -32.28 5.56 5.82
CA GLN A 3 -33.72 5.85 5.71
C GLN A 3 -34.33 5.50 4.33
N ARG A 4 -33.50 5.36 3.29
CA ARG A 4 -33.95 4.96 1.94
C ARG A 4 -33.90 3.45 1.73
N GLY A 5 -33.34 2.67 2.66
CA GLY A 5 -33.12 1.23 2.51
C GLY A 5 -31.88 0.86 1.70
N ASP A 6 -31.10 1.83 1.22
CA ASP A 6 -29.94 1.62 0.34
C ASP A 6 -28.60 1.54 1.11
N LEU A 7 -28.61 1.26 2.42
CA LEU A 7 -27.38 1.12 3.20
C LEU A 7 -26.99 -0.35 3.31
N SER A 8 -25.79 -0.68 2.82
CA SER A 8 -25.14 -1.98 3.04
C SER A 8 -23.98 -1.82 4.03
N VAL A 9 -23.70 -2.89 4.79
CA VAL A 9 -22.56 -2.96 5.71
C VAL A 9 -21.76 -4.23 5.43
N GLU A 10 -20.44 -4.08 5.38
CA GLU A 10 -19.50 -5.20 5.31
C GLU A 10 -18.78 -5.33 6.64
N LEU A 11 -18.75 -6.55 7.18
CA LEU A 11 -18.11 -6.82 8.47
C LEU A 11 -16.64 -7.17 8.27
N LEU A 12 -15.76 -6.33 8.78
CA LEU A 12 -14.33 -6.63 8.87
C LEU A 12 -14.07 -7.52 10.08
N GLY A 13 -14.08 -8.83 9.84
CA GLY A 13 -13.84 -9.85 10.86
C GLY A 13 -12.38 -9.93 11.33
N ARG A 14 -12.11 -10.93 12.19
CA ARG A 14 -10.75 -11.22 12.65
C ARG A 14 -9.81 -11.48 11.47
N GLY A 15 -8.62 -10.87 11.52
CA GLY A 15 -7.61 -10.96 10.47
C GLY A 15 -7.45 -9.66 9.67
N PHE A 16 -8.43 -8.75 9.74
CA PHE A 16 -8.29 -7.39 9.24
C PHE A 16 -7.64 -6.49 10.31
N ALA A 17 -6.82 -5.56 9.84
CA ALA A 17 -6.30 -4.46 10.65
C ALA A 17 -6.97 -3.15 10.21
N TRP A 18 -7.61 -2.47 11.15
CA TRP A 18 -8.09 -1.10 10.96
C TRP A 18 -7.35 -0.22 11.96
N LEU A 19 -6.47 0.64 11.45
CA LEU A 19 -5.54 1.44 12.24
C LEU A 19 -6.06 2.87 12.35
N ASP A 20 -6.02 3.42 13.55
CA ASP A 20 -6.33 4.82 13.81
C ASP A 20 -5.06 5.67 13.83
N THR A 21 -5.15 6.88 13.29
CA THR A 21 -4.05 7.87 13.28
C THR A 21 -4.46 9.19 13.94
N GLY A 22 -5.53 9.18 14.75
CA GLY A 22 -6.09 10.38 15.38
C GLY A 22 -5.28 10.93 16.58
N THR A 23 -4.33 10.16 17.10
CA THR A 23 -3.45 10.57 18.21
C THR A 23 -1.99 10.26 17.89
N HIS A 24 -1.06 10.92 18.58
CA HIS A 24 0.37 10.63 18.44
C HIS A 24 0.69 9.15 18.71
N GLU A 25 0.07 8.56 19.73
CA GLU A 25 0.27 7.16 20.09
C GLU A 25 -0.34 6.22 19.05
N SER A 26 -1.56 6.48 18.58
CA SER A 26 -2.21 5.64 17.57
C SER A 26 -1.51 5.70 16.22
N LEU A 27 -1.03 6.89 15.82
CA LEU A 27 -0.21 7.07 14.63
C LEU A 27 1.10 6.28 14.71
N LEU A 28 1.83 6.34 15.83
CA LEU A 28 3.07 5.57 16.00
C LEU A 28 2.82 4.07 15.86
N ARG A 29 1.78 3.54 16.53
CA ARG A 29 1.41 2.13 16.41
C ARG A 29 1.03 1.73 14.99
N ALA A 30 0.36 2.61 14.25
CA ALA A 30 0.02 2.36 12.86
C ALA A 30 1.28 2.27 11.98
N ALA A 31 2.27 3.14 12.21
CA ALA A 31 3.55 3.12 11.51
C ALA A 31 4.33 1.83 11.79
N GLU A 32 4.47 1.45 13.06
CA GLU A 32 5.13 0.21 13.48
C GLU A 32 4.46 -1.05 12.89
N PHE A 33 3.12 -1.05 12.80
CA PHE A 33 2.38 -2.14 12.17
C PHE A 33 2.74 -2.29 10.68
N VAL A 34 2.74 -1.17 9.93
CA VAL A 34 3.08 -1.19 8.51
C VAL A 34 4.53 -1.62 8.30
N GLU A 35 5.47 -1.06 9.05
CA GLU A 35 6.90 -1.41 9.01
C GLU A 35 7.09 -2.93 9.19
N THR A 36 6.50 -3.50 10.24
CA THR A 36 6.60 -4.94 10.54
C THR A 36 6.09 -5.82 9.39
N ILE A 37 5.02 -5.40 8.72
CA ILE A 37 4.43 -6.15 7.60
C ILE A 37 5.35 -6.06 6.37
N GLU A 38 5.83 -4.87 6.04
CA GLU A 38 6.71 -4.67 4.88
C GLU A 38 8.04 -5.42 5.03
N GLU A 39 8.66 -5.38 6.21
CA GLU A 39 9.93 -6.07 6.46
C GLU A 39 9.83 -7.58 6.33
N ARG A 40 8.71 -8.17 6.77
CA ARG A 40 8.53 -9.63 6.77
C ARG A 40 8.09 -10.20 5.43
N GLN A 41 7.32 -9.44 4.66
CA GLN A 41 6.75 -9.91 3.39
C GLN A 41 7.56 -9.45 2.18
N GLY A 42 8.41 -8.43 2.33
CA GLY A 42 9.17 -7.85 1.23
C GLY A 42 8.29 -7.09 0.22
N LEU A 43 7.03 -6.79 0.60
CA LEU A 43 6.05 -6.07 -0.21
C LEU A 43 5.73 -4.73 0.46
N LYS A 44 5.42 -3.70 -0.34
CA LYS A 44 5.00 -2.40 0.16
C LYS A 44 3.49 -2.32 0.34
N VAL A 45 3.03 -1.78 1.46
CA VAL A 45 1.60 -1.52 1.70
C VAL A 45 1.22 -0.20 1.04
N CYS A 46 0.12 -0.20 0.28
CA CYS A 46 -0.40 1.00 -0.39
C CYS A 46 0.59 1.68 -1.36
N CYS A 47 1.48 0.94 -2.03
CA CYS A 47 2.34 1.46 -3.11
C CYS A 47 1.52 1.76 -4.37
N PRO A 48 1.26 3.03 -4.74
CA PRO A 48 0.35 3.34 -5.84
C PRO A 48 0.89 2.93 -7.21
N GLU A 49 2.20 3.03 -7.43
CA GLU A 49 2.85 2.66 -8.69
C GLU A 49 2.76 1.15 -8.93
N GLU A 50 2.96 0.33 -7.89
CA GLU A 50 2.76 -1.12 -7.96
C GLU A 50 1.28 -1.45 -8.25
N ILE A 51 0.34 -0.82 -7.53
CA ILE A 51 -1.09 -1.05 -7.75
C ILE A 51 -1.44 -0.71 -9.21
N ALA A 52 -1.02 0.46 -9.70
CA ALA A 52 -1.27 0.90 -11.07
C ALA A 52 -0.64 -0.06 -12.10
N PHE A 53 0.57 -0.55 -11.84
CA PHE A 53 1.25 -1.50 -12.72
C PHE A 53 0.53 -2.86 -12.75
N ARG A 54 0.19 -3.42 -11.58
CA ARG A 54 -0.53 -4.71 -11.47
C ARG A 54 -1.95 -4.65 -12.05
N GLN A 55 -2.61 -3.49 -11.95
CA GLN A 55 -3.92 -3.25 -12.55
C GLN A 55 -3.85 -2.90 -14.05
N GLY A 56 -2.65 -2.78 -14.62
CA GLY A 56 -2.45 -2.46 -16.04
C GLY A 56 -2.75 -1.02 -16.43
N TRP A 57 -2.86 -0.10 -15.45
CA TRP A 57 -3.05 1.33 -15.71
C TRP A 57 -1.78 1.99 -16.24
N ILE A 58 -0.61 1.45 -15.88
CA ILE A 58 0.69 1.84 -16.41
C ILE A 58 1.47 0.61 -16.88
N GLY A 59 2.30 0.78 -17.92
CA GLY A 59 3.20 -0.26 -18.41
C GLY A 59 4.59 -0.20 -17.76
N ALA A 60 5.42 -1.20 -18.08
CA ALA A 60 6.79 -1.34 -17.54
C ALA A 60 7.65 -0.08 -17.76
N ASP A 61 7.58 0.55 -18.92
CA ASP A 61 8.36 1.77 -19.23
C ASP A 61 7.92 2.98 -18.39
N ALA A 62 6.63 3.07 -18.06
CA ALA A 62 6.12 4.12 -17.19
C ALA A 62 6.56 3.89 -15.75
N LEU A 63 6.48 2.65 -15.27
CA LEU A 63 6.96 2.29 -13.94
C LEU A 63 8.48 2.53 -13.80
N ARG A 64 9.27 2.10 -14.80
CA ARG A 64 10.73 2.33 -14.83
C ARG A 64 11.09 3.80 -14.73
N ARG A 65 10.45 4.66 -15.53
CA ARG A 65 10.69 6.12 -15.52
C ARG A 65 10.39 6.76 -14.17
N GLN A 66 9.40 6.26 -13.42
CA GLN A 66 9.09 6.74 -12.07
C GLN A 66 10.07 6.21 -11.02
N ALA A 67 10.54 4.98 -11.18
CA ALA A 67 11.43 4.32 -10.24
C ALA A 67 12.88 4.80 -10.34
N GLU A 68 13.37 5.13 -11.54
CA GLU A 68 14.76 5.54 -11.80
C GLU A 68 15.24 6.73 -10.94
N PRO A 69 14.48 7.84 -10.81
CA PRO A 69 14.86 8.96 -9.94
C PRO A 69 14.95 8.58 -8.46
N LEU A 70 14.21 7.55 -8.04
CA LEU A 70 14.11 7.07 -6.66
C LEU A 70 15.09 5.92 -6.36
N SER A 71 15.84 5.46 -7.35
CA SER A 71 16.75 4.29 -7.28
C SER A 71 17.78 4.35 -6.14
N LYS A 72 18.04 5.53 -5.59
CA LYS A 72 18.94 5.75 -4.45
C LYS A 72 18.35 5.34 -3.10
N ASN A 73 17.05 5.06 -3.01
CA ASN A 73 16.38 4.63 -1.78
C ASN A 73 15.68 3.28 -1.98
N GLN A 74 15.27 2.68 -0.86
CA GLN A 74 14.63 1.36 -0.84
C GLN A 74 13.31 1.33 -1.64
N TYR A 75 12.59 2.45 -1.72
CA TYR A 75 11.33 2.53 -2.47
C TYR A 75 11.57 2.42 -3.98
N GLY A 76 12.53 3.18 -4.53
CA GLY A 76 12.87 3.07 -5.95
C GLY A 76 13.47 1.70 -6.29
N GLN A 77 14.29 1.13 -5.41
CA GLN A 77 14.82 -0.22 -5.57
C GLN A 77 13.70 -1.28 -5.60
N TYR A 78 12.71 -1.15 -4.71
CA TYR A 78 11.52 -2.00 -4.72
C TYR A 78 10.77 -1.93 -6.05
N LEU A 79 10.48 -0.71 -6.54
CA LEU A 79 9.77 -0.53 -7.82
C LEU A 79 10.53 -1.10 -9.01
N LEU A 80 11.86 -0.96 -9.04
CA LEU A 80 12.69 -1.57 -10.08
C LEU A 80 12.67 -3.10 -10.00
N GLY A 81 12.70 -3.67 -8.79
CA GLY A 81 12.60 -5.11 -8.58
C GLY A 81 11.28 -5.71 -9.09
N LEU A 82 10.18 -4.95 -9.10
CA LEU A 82 8.91 -5.39 -9.71
C LEU A 82 9.00 -5.64 -11.22
N LEU A 83 9.98 -5.02 -11.91
CA LEU A 83 10.22 -5.19 -13.34
C LEU A 83 11.13 -6.38 -13.66
N GLU A 84 11.78 -6.95 -12.65
CA GLU A 84 12.72 -8.08 -12.78
C GLU A 84 12.05 -9.45 -12.53
N GLY A 85 10.73 -9.44 -12.31
CA GLY A 85 9.89 -10.61 -12.04
C GLY A 85 9.70 -11.55 -13.22
#